data_AF-A0A2H5FHJ5-F1
#
_entry.id   AF-A0A2H5FHJ5-F1
#
_cell.length_a   1.000
_cell.length_b   1.000
_cell.length_c   1.000
_cell.angle_alpha   90.00
_cell.angle_beta   90.00
_cell.angle_gamma   90.00
#
_symmetry.space_group_name_H-M   'P 1'
#
loop_
_entity.id
_entity.type
_entity.pdbx_description
1 polymer ?
#
loop_
_entity_poly.entity_id
_entity_poly.type
_entity_poly.pdbx_seq_one_letter_code
_entity_poly.pdbx_strand_id
1 'polypeptide(L)'
;MMNIFHQKGLVGFIGLGLMILISTLIFSNNITKSASEFQFRSYRDGSEALVLGKIFADLENISTNQANLGFIEKDKITKNANVLANYMRIDYPNSLIPVDINDLNWSHGFGISAPIFLLARAEIAKLGYAENELKTGQKVHFSNGETRTITKIEVKNSFIQVYYSGAKIDFAQLKFPSQIKILDASNYVFDEYKSQYGLQGIFFSWFYKHFYFFSTVYSLQFLCAALTAIVLVLLCREYGFVFGKAFGVIFLISVLESPWIVSIARNLYWVPFLWFFPSLITMRIYRKSPDSKKSVLYILFLTAIFLKSLTGYEYLSSIVLFSLAIFFVDPFYPIPKYDVKVTIKIISVLFVLSILGFGLALLFHGSIRSDSIVNGVKNIFQSEAIKYTQLSKVVGNISLGMDMTLWDVLKKYIVHWESPVILRLNNPFVFVTLIIFTCLSILLQYLISDRFRHRDFALVVFMALPPLSWLILMKGHSVIHTHLNYVLWNFGFLPTIIFVIWRGLWLLITKYQKVFS
;
A
#
# COMPACT_ATOMS: atom_id res chain seq x y z
N MET A 1 -27.00 -4.33 -17.98
CA MET A 1 -25.55 -4.57 -17.77
C MET A 1 -25.22 -6.01 -18.20
N MET A 2 -24.45 -6.18 -19.27
CA MET A 2 -24.06 -7.47 -19.86
C MET A 2 -23.30 -8.37 -18.88
N ASN A 3 -23.43 -9.68 -19.09
CA ASN A 3 -23.00 -10.77 -18.21
C ASN A 3 -21.47 -11.01 -18.21
N ILE A 4 -20.65 -9.98 -17.99
CA ILE A 4 -19.18 -10.02 -18.16
C ILE A 4 -18.52 -11.12 -17.30
N PHE A 5 -19.02 -11.39 -16.09
CA PHE A 5 -18.44 -12.41 -15.20
C PHE A 5 -18.78 -13.86 -15.58
N HIS A 6 -19.77 -14.10 -16.43
CA HIS A 6 -20.20 -15.45 -16.84
C HIS A 6 -20.08 -15.72 -18.34
N GLN A 7 -19.65 -14.75 -19.14
CA GLN A 7 -19.37 -14.98 -20.55
C GLN A 7 -18.15 -15.89 -20.70
N LYS A 8 -18.37 -17.07 -21.27
CA LYS A 8 -17.30 -17.99 -21.66
C LYS A 8 -16.70 -17.56 -23.00
N GLY A 9 -15.45 -17.92 -23.25
CA GLY A 9 -14.77 -17.63 -24.51
C GLY A 9 -14.17 -16.22 -24.61
N LEU A 10 -13.90 -15.78 -25.83
CA LEU A 10 -13.11 -14.59 -26.14
C LEU A 10 -13.69 -13.28 -25.54
N VAL A 11 -15.02 -13.13 -25.53
CA VAL A 11 -15.68 -11.90 -25.03
C VAL A 11 -15.46 -11.73 -23.52
N GLY A 12 -15.55 -12.80 -22.74
CA GLY A 12 -15.27 -12.75 -21.30
C GLY A 12 -13.80 -12.47 -20.99
N PHE A 13 -12.89 -13.00 -21.81
CA PHE A 13 -11.45 -12.72 -21.71
C PHE A 13 -11.14 -11.25 -21.98
N ILE A 14 -11.68 -10.68 -23.06
CA ILE A 14 -11.53 -9.26 -23.40
C ILE A 14 -12.12 -8.37 -22.31
N GLY A 15 -13.32 -8.69 -21.81
CA GLY A 15 -13.96 -7.93 -20.73
C GLY A 15 -13.13 -7.91 -19.45
N LEU A 16 -12.56 -9.05 -19.06
CA LEU A 16 -11.68 -9.13 -17.88
C LEU A 16 -10.38 -8.33 -18.09
N GLY A 17 -9.78 -8.43 -19.28
CA GLY A 17 -8.58 -7.67 -19.65
C GLY A 17 -8.84 -6.16 -19.59
N LEU A 18 -9.97 -5.70 -20.12
CA LEU A 18 -10.36 -4.29 -20.06
C LEU A 18 -10.58 -3.80 -18.62
N MET A 19 -11.22 -4.60 -17.78
CA MET A 19 -11.40 -4.27 -16.35
C MET A 19 -10.06 -4.16 -15.62
N ILE A 20 -9.11 -5.05 -15.90
CA ILE A 20 -7.76 -4.98 -15.34
C ILE A 20 -7.05 -3.71 -15.81
N LEU A 21 -7.11 -3.40 -17.11
CA LEU A 21 -6.49 -2.20 -17.67
C LEU A 21 -7.06 -0.92 -17.04
N ILE A 22 -8.38 -0.78 -16.99
CA ILE A 22 -9.05 0.39 -16.39
C ILE A 22 -8.67 0.51 -14.91
N SER A 23 -8.72 -0.59 -14.15
CA SER A 23 -8.34 -0.60 -12.73
C SER A 23 -6.87 -0.22 -12.53
N THR A 24 -5.98 -0.68 -13.41
CA THR A 24 -4.56 -0.33 -13.39
C THR A 24 -4.36 1.17 -13.60
N LEU A 25 -5.07 1.77 -14.57
CA LEU A 25 -4.99 3.21 -14.83
C LEU A 25 -5.52 4.05 -13.65
N ILE A 26 -6.60 3.59 -13.00
CA ILE A 26 -7.13 4.19 -11.76
C ILE A 26 -6.09 4.15 -10.64
N PHE A 27 -5.50 2.98 -10.38
CA PHE A 27 -4.52 2.82 -9.29
C PHE A 27 -3.17 3.50 -9.54
N SER A 28 -2.74 3.58 -10.80
CA SER A 28 -1.45 4.20 -11.14
C SER A 28 -1.52 5.72 -11.24
N ASN A 29 -2.66 6.29 -11.65
CA ASN A 29 -2.78 7.72 -11.98
C ASN A 29 -3.93 8.45 -11.28
N ASN A 30 -4.72 7.78 -10.42
CA ASN A 30 -5.88 8.38 -9.73
C ASN A 30 -6.87 9.06 -10.70
N ILE A 31 -7.13 8.46 -11.87
CA ILE A 31 -7.93 9.11 -12.94
C ILE A 31 -9.36 9.45 -12.51
N THR A 32 -9.94 8.65 -11.60
CA THR A 32 -11.26 8.88 -11.01
C THR A 32 -11.24 9.93 -9.92
N LYS A 33 -10.07 10.44 -9.51
CA LYS A 33 -9.88 11.39 -8.40
C LYS A 33 -10.62 10.92 -7.14
N SER A 34 -10.60 9.61 -6.87
CA SER A 34 -11.23 9.03 -5.69
C SER A 34 -10.42 9.35 -4.43
N ALA A 35 -9.09 9.45 -4.57
CA ALA A 35 -8.20 10.03 -3.57
C ALA A 35 -7.91 11.51 -3.86
N SER A 36 -7.66 12.32 -2.83
CA SER A 36 -7.14 13.68 -3.04
C SER A 36 -5.72 13.62 -3.62
N GLU A 37 -5.32 14.64 -4.38
CA GLU A 37 -3.98 14.71 -4.97
C GLU A 37 -2.89 14.63 -3.90
N PHE A 38 -3.11 15.29 -2.76
CA PHE A 38 -2.23 15.24 -1.59
C PHE A 38 -2.12 13.82 -1.03
N GLN A 39 -3.25 13.14 -0.80
CA GLN A 39 -3.25 11.76 -0.30
C GLN A 39 -2.56 10.82 -1.28
N PHE A 40 -2.92 10.87 -2.56
CA PHE A 40 -2.37 9.99 -3.59
C PHE A 40 -0.86 10.13 -3.78
N ARG A 41 -0.32 11.34 -3.55
CA ARG A 41 1.13 11.62 -3.60
C ARG A 41 1.83 11.26 -2.29
N SER A 42 1.26 11.60 -1.14
CA SER A 42 1.92 11.38 0.16
C SER A 42 1.91 9.94 0.64
N TYR A 43 0.96 9.11 0.17
CA TYR A 43 0.84 7.71 0.60
C TYR A 43 2.03 6.81 0.20
N ARG A 44 2.80 7.24 -0.80
CA ARG A 44 4.04 6.57 -1.22
C ARG A 44 5.26 7.04 -0.44
N ASP A 45 5.33 8.33 -0.12
CA ASP A 45 6.60 9.04 0.12
C ASP A 45 7.51 8.39 1.18
N GLY A 46 7.09 8.31 2.45
CA GLY A 46 8.00 7.95 3.54
C GLY A 46 8.48 6.50 3.53
N SER A 47 7.57 5.54 3.32
CA SER A 47 7.92 4.11 3.37
C SER A 47 8.54 3.60 2.07
N GLU A 48 8.12 4.13 0.92
CA GLU A 48 8.69 3.75 -0.37
C GLU A 48 10.13 4.23 -0.51
N ALA A 49 10.52 5.34 0.13
CA ALA A 49 11.90 5.79 0.17
C ALA A 49 12.89 4.74 0.71
N LEU A 50 12.43 3.79 1.54
CA LEU A 50 13.24 2.64 2.00
C LEU A 50 13.56 1.64 0.87
N VAL A 51 12.60 1.43 -0.03
CA VAL A 51 12.77 0.57 -1.21
C VAL A 51 13.70 1.28 -2.19
N LEU A 52 13.43 2.56 -2.43
CA LEU A 52 14.23 3.39 -3.33
C LEU A 52 15.68 3.52 -2.85
N GLY A 53 15.92 3.65 -1.55
CA GLY A 53 17.28 3.66 -1.01
C GLY A 53 18.02 2.35 -1.27
N LYS A 54 17.34 1.19 -1.20
CA LYS A 54 17.94 -0.09 -1.59
C LYS A 54 18.28 -0.15 -3.08
N ILE A 55 17.38 0.31 -3.96
CA ILE A 55 17.63 0.37 -5.41
C ILE A 55 18.85 1.26 -5.69
N PHE A 56 18.89 2.45 -5.10
CA PHE A 56 20.00 3.38 -5.27
C PHE A 56 21.33 2.78 -4.77
N ALA A 57 21.34 2.21 -3.56
CA ALA A 57 22.53 1.59 -3.01
C ALA A 57 23.07 0.47 -3.90
N ASP A 58 22.16 -0.32 -4.47
CA ASP A 58 22.52 -1.37 -5.41
C ASP A 58 23.08 -0.82 -6.74
N LEU A 59 22.54 0.29 -7.26
CA LEU A 59 23.02 0.93 -8.50
C LEU A 59 24.43 1.51 -8.33
N GLU A 60 24.67 2.18 -7.20
CA GLU A 60 25.94 2.86 -6.89
C GLU A 60 26.93 1.98 -6.11
N ASN A 61 26.63 0.68 -5.94
CA ASN A 61 27.44 -0.30 -5.20
C ASN A 61 27.78 0.13 -3.75
N ILE A 62 26.82 0.73 -3.06
CA ILE A 62 26.95 1.15 -1.66
C ILE A 62 26.61 -0.03 -0.76
N SER A 63 27.44 -0.28 0.27
CA SER A 63 27.19 -1.36 1.23
C SER A 63 25.86 -1.16 1.95
N THR A 64 25.02 -2.21 1.96
CA THR A 64 23.74 -2.20 2.68
C THR A 64 23.80 -2.93 4.01
N ASN A 65 24.97 -3.44 4.42
CA ASN A 65 25.17 -4.19 5.66
C ASN A 65 24.11 -5.29 5.87
N GLN A 66 23.85 -6.06 4.80
CA GLN A 66 22.86 -7.14 4.69
C GLN A 66 21.39 -6.70 4.72
N ALA A 67 21.09 -5.42 4.97
CA ALA A 67 19.72 -4.94 4.91
C ALA A 67 19.22 -4.86 3.47
N ASN A 68 17.96 -5.21 3.28
CA ASN A 68 17.31 -5.16 1.97
C ASN A 68 16.41 -3.93 1.80
N LEU A 69 16.39 -3.06 2.80
CA LEU A 69 15.67 -1.79 2.82
C LEU A 69 16.51 -0.80 3.60
N GLY A 70 16.38 0.48 3.28
CA GLY A 70 17.06 1.53 4.02
C GLY A 70 16.91 2.90 3.37
N PHE A 71 17.14 3.93 4.15
CA PHE A 71 17.22 5.29 3.62
C PHE A 71 18.63 5.55 3.09
N ILE A 72 18.72 6.49 2.15
CA ILE A 72 20.02 6.95 1.64
C ILE A 72 19.99 8.47 1.57
N GLU A 73 21.04 9.09 2.08
CA GLU A 73 21.23 10.54 2.05
C GLU A 73 22.73 10.83 1.89
N LYS A 74 23.07 12.03 1.43
CA LYS A 74 24.47 12.46 1.39
C LYS A 74 24.96 12.84 2.78
N ASP A 75 26.17 12.40 3.10
CA ASP A 75 26.97 12.75 4.28
C ASP A 75 26.38 12.35 5.64
N LYS A 76 25.11 12.68 5.90
CA LYS A 76 24.43 12.45 7.16
C LYS A 76 22.95 12.13 6.91
N ILE A 77 22.49 11.09 7.60
CA ILE A 77 21.09 10.70 7.64
C ILE A 77 20.33 11.61 8.59
N THR A 78 19.23 12.19 8.11
CA THR A 78 18.40 13.12 8.88
C THR A 78 17.01 12.56 9.19
N LYS A 79 16.54 11.53 8.46
CA LYS A 79 15.24 10.84 8.66
C LYS A 79 14.01 11.77 8.66
N ASN A 80 14.13 12.96 8.06
CA ASN A 80 13.02 13.89 7.83
C ASN A 80 12.56 13.77 6.36
N ALA A 81 11.91 14.80 5.79
CA ALA A 81 11.51 14.79 4.39
C ALA A 81 12.67 14.61 3.40
N ASN A 82 13.92 14.84 3.79
CA ASN A 82 15.12 14.64 2.96
C ASN A 82 15.26 13.23 2.39
N VAL A 83 14.71 12.20 3.06
CA VAL A 83 14.73 10.82 2.53
C VAL A 83 13.98 10.68 1.20
N LEU A 84 13.11 11.64 0.86
CA LEU A 84 12.40 11.68 -0.41
C LEU A 84 13.31 12.10 -1.58
N ALA A 85 14.54 12.54 -1.32
CA ALA A 85 15.55 12.82 -2.35
C ALA A 85 15.87 11.60 -3.22
N ASN A 86 15.63 10.39 -2.72
CA ASN A 86 15.81 9.15 -3.45
C ASN A 86 15.03 9.12 -4.77
N TYR A 87 13.84 9.73 -4.80
CA TYR A 87 13.04 9.81 -6.03
C TYR A 87 13.74 10.63 -7.12
N MET A 88 14.46 11.69 -6.75
CA MET A 88 15.20 12.53 -7.70
C MET A 88 16.54 11.90 -8.08
N ARG A 89 17.13 11.11 -7.18
CA ARG A 89 18.49 10.60 -7.32
C ARG A 89 18.61 9.28 -8.06
N ILE A 90 17.59 8.42 -8.03
CA ILE A 90 17.62 7.14 -8.73
C ILE A 90 17.87 7.30 -10.24
N ASP A 91 17.24 8.29 -10.88
CA ASP A 91 17.42 8.55 -12.31
C ASP A 91 18.70 9.38 -12.60
N TYR A 92 19.15 10.17 -11.62
CA TYR A 92 20.28 11.09 -11.75
C TYR A 92 21.24 11.03 -10.54
N PRO A 93 22.04 9.96 -10.39
CA PRO A 93 22.89 9.77 -9.20
C PRO A 93 23.98 10.84 -9.04
N ASN A 94 24.51 11.34 -10.16
CA ASN A 94 25.60 12.32 -10.18
C ASN A 94 25.22 13.66 -10.84
N SER A 95 23.94 13.85 -11.15
CA SER A 95 23.42 15.07 -11.76
C SER A 95 22.25 15.64 -10.97
N LEU A 96 22.13 16.96 -11.01
CA LEU A 96 21.03 17.72 -10.43
C LEU A 96 20.21 18.34 -11.54
N ILE A 97 18.90 18.38 -11.34
CA ILE A 97 17.95 18.99 -12.26
C ILE A 97 17.34 20.21 -11.56
N PRO A 98 17.67 21.43 -12.02
CA PRO A 98 17.00 22.64 -11.58
C PRO A 98 15.49 22.59 -11.86
N VAL A 99 14.73 23.29 -11.03
CA VAL A 99 13.28 23.42 -11.25
C VAL A 99 12.99 24.21 -12.52
N ASP A 100 12.00 23.78 -13.28
CA ASP A 100 11.58 24.50 -14.48
C ASP A 100 10.59 25.63 -14.12
N ILE A 101 11.11 26.71 -13.55
CA ILE A 101 10.33 27.91 -13.20
C ILE A 101 10.76 29.07 -14.09
N ASN A 102 9.77 29.73 -14.69
CA ASN A 102 9.92 30.90 -15.55
C ASN A 102 9.03 32.04 -15.03
N ASP A 103 9.65 33.09 -14.49
CA ASP A 103 8.99 34.30 -13.98
C ASP A 103 9.91 35.54 -14.10
N LEU A 104 9.56 36.65 -13.43
CA LEU A 104 10.35 37.90 -13.49
C LEU A 104 11.76 37.78 -12.89
N ASN A 105 12.01 36.78 -12.04
CA ASN A 105 13.28 36.55 -11.35
C ASN A 105 14.03 35.32 -11.89
N TRP A 106 13.30 34.35 -12.45
CA TRP A 106 13.81 33.03 -12.82
C TRP A 106 13.56 32.72 -14.29
N SER A 107 14.53 32.07 -14.94
CA SER A 107 14.35 31.42 -16.23
C SER A 107 14.88 29.99 -16.16
N HIS A 108 13.99 29.01 -16.36
CA HIS A 108 14.25 27.58 -16.19
C HIS A 108 14.96 27.24 -14.86
N GLY A 109 14.60 27.96 -13.79
CA GLY A 109 15.19 27.82 -12.45
C GLY A 109 16.54 28.51 -12.24
N PHE A 110 17.06 29.25 -13.23
CA PHE A 110 18.27 30.07 -13.12
C PHE A 110 17.91 31.54 -12.88
N GLY A 111 18.72 32.23 -12.07
CA GLY A 111 18.48 33.65 -11.76
C GLY A 111 18.73 34.55 -12.98
N ILE A 112 17.76 35.42 -13.29
CA ILE A 112 17.89 36.39 -14.40
C ILE A 112 18.96 37.45 -14.09
N SER A 113 19.06 37.87 -12.83
CA SER A 113 19.92 38.97 -12.38
C SER A 113 21.12 38.52 -11.52
N ALA A 114 21.26 37.23 -11.21
CA ALA A 114 22.28 36.72 -10.30
C ALA A 114 22.81 35.32 -10.69
N PRO A 115 24.06 34.97 -10.32
CA PRO A 115 24.64 33.64 -10.55
C PRO A 115 24.09 32.63 -9.54
N ILE A 116 22.85 32.22 -9.76
CA ILE A 116 22.09 31.32 -8.89
C ILE A 116 21.25 30.34 -9.70
N PHE A 117 21.04 29.14 -9.19
CA PHE A 117 20.01 28.21 -9.66
C PHE A 117 19.18 27.65 -8.50
N LEU A 118 17.98 27.16 -8.82
CA LEU A 118 17.01 26.60 -7.87
C LEU A 118 16.90 25.09 -8.00
N LEU A 119 16.91 24.41 -6.86
CA LEU A 119 16.48 23.02 -6.75
C LEU A 119 15.19 22.94 -5.94
N ALA A 120 14.31 22.00 -6.29
CA ALA A 120 13.15 21.70 -5.46
C ALA A 120 13.65 21.07 -4.15
N ARG A 121 13.11 21.51 -3.01
CA ARG A 121 13.38 20.90 -1.72
C ARG A 121 12.39 19.76 -1.46
N ALA A 122 12.87 18.65 -0.94
CA ALA A 122 12.02 17.61 -0.41
C ALA A 122 11.22 18.11 0.80
N GLU A 123 9.89 17.99 0.74
CA GLU A 123 8.96 18.32 1.84
C GLU A 123 7.87 17.25 1.95
N ILE A 124 7.03 17.33 2.98
CA ILE A 124 5.84 16.48 3.07
C ILE A 124 4.99 16.66 1.80
N ALA A 125 4.70 15.55 1.11
CA ALA A 125 3.95 15.50 -0.15
C ALA A 125 4.59 16.22 -1.35
N LYS A 126 5.85 16.66 -1.25
CA LYS A 126 6.61 17.25 -2.36
C LYS A 126 7.96 16.58 -2.50
N LEU A 127 8.18 16.00 -3.68
CA LEU A 127 9.47 15.43 -4.04
C LEU A 127 10.46 16.56 -4.38
N GLY A 128 11.71 16.35 -4.04
CA GLY A 128 12.80 17.29 -4.28
C GLY A 128 14.10 16.73 -3.75
N TYR A 129 15.14 17.55 -3.71
CA TYR A 129 16.44 17.21 -3.16
C TYR A 129 16.50 17.46 -1.65
N ALA A 130 17.40 16.76 -0.99
CA ALA A 130 17.66 16.94 0.43
C ALA A 130 18.39 18.27 0.70
N GLU A 131 18.21 18.85 1.89
CA GLU A 131 18.88 20.11 2.24
C GLU A 131 20.41 20.01 2.25
N ASN A 132 20.94 18.81 2.51
CA ASN A 132 22.37 18.48 2.52
C ASN A 132 22.87 17.96 1.15
N GLU A 133 22.12 18.15 0.07
CA GLU A 133 22.49 17.64 -1.27
C GLU A 133 23.81 18.25 -1.79
N LEU A 134 24.11 19.47 -1.37
CA LEU A 134 25.23 20.28 -1.81
C LEU A 134 25.94 20.95 -0.62
N LYS A 135 27.20 21.33 -0.83
CA LYS A 135 28.03 22.07 0.14
C LYS A 135 28.71 23.26 -0.52
N THR A 136 28.91 24.32 0.25
CA THR A 136 29.75 25.45 -0.16
C THR A 136 31.18 24.98 -0.45
N GLY A 137 31.77 25.50 -1.53
CA GLY A 137 33.10 25.11 -2.02
C GLY A 137 33.09 23.97 -3.05
N GLN A 138 31.96 23.28 -3.23
CA GLN A 138 31.86 22.21 -4.23
C GLN A 138 31.89 22.73 -5.66
N LYS A 139 32.42 21.92 -6.58
CA LYS A 139 32.43 22.25 -8.02
C LYS A 139 31.27 21.59 -8.75
N VAL A 140 30.58 22.39 -9.54
CA VAL A 140 29.47 21.96 -10.40
C VAL A 140 29.80 22.24 -11.86
N HIS A 141 29.45 21.30 -12.72
CA HIS A 141 29.68 21.36 -14.16
C HIS A 141 28.35 21.46 -14.90
N PHE A 142 28.20 22.51 -15.69
CA PHE A 142 26.97 22.81 -16.43
C PHE A 142 27.02 22.18 -17.82
N SER A 143 25.85 22.02 -18.43
CA SER A 143 25.72 21.37 -19.74
C SER A 143 26.37 22.15 -20.90
N ASN A 144 26.69 23.44 -20.70
CA ASN A 144 27.46 24.26 -21.65
C ASN A 144 28.98 24.08 -21.51
N GLY A 145 29.45 23.19 -20.62
CA GLY A 145 30.88 22.91 -20.39
C GLY A 145 31.54 23.78 -19.33
N GLU A 146 30.86 24.78 -18.80
CA GLU A 146 31.40 25.63 -17.74
C GLU A 146 31.43 24.90 -16.40
N THR A 147 32.47 25.18 -15.60
CA THR A 147 32.59 24.69 -14.23
C THR A 147 32.61 25.87 -13.27
N ARG A 148 31.71 25.86 -12.28
CA ARG A 148 31.63 26.90 -11.26
C ARG A 148 31.76 26.30 -9.86
N THR A 149 32.21 27.12 -8.92
CA THR A 149 32.29 26.74 -7.50
C THR A 149 31.07 27.28 -6.77
N ILE A 150 30.43 26.45 -5.95
CA ILE A 150 29.30 26.85 -5.11
C ILE A 150 29.82 27.79 -4.02
N THR A 151 29.29 29.01 -3.99
CA THR A 151 29.72 30.05 -3.04
C THR A 151 28.81 30.15 -1.83
N LYS A 152 27.53 29.82 -2.00
CA LYS A 152 26.51 29.92 -0.94
C LYS A 152 25.32 29.03 -1.25
N ILE A 153 24.71 28.47 -0.21
CA ILE A 153 23.47 27.71 -0.28
C ILE A 153 22.48 28.33 0.71
N GLU A 154 21.26 28.62 0.26
CA GLU A 154 20.17 29.09 1.11
C GLU A 154 18.93 28.22 0.91
N VAL A 155 18.35 27.73 2.00
CA VAL A 155 17.07 27.03 1.95
C VAL A 155 15.95 28.05 2.18
N LYS A 156 15.07 28.21 1.19
CA LYS A 156 13.91 29.13 1.27
C LYS A 156 12.64 28.41 0.84
N ASN A 157 11.72 28.24 1.79
CA ASN A 157 10.44 27.56 1.57
C ASN A 157 10.68 26.20 0.88
N SER A 158 10.04 25.98 -0.28
CA SER A 158 10.15 24.74 -1.05
C SER A 158 11.35 24.67 -2.00
N PHE A 159 12.34 25.55 -1.86
CA PHE A 159 13.50 25.61 -2.74
C PHE A 159 14.83 25.66 -2.00
N ILE A 160 15.85 25.07 -2.64
CA ILE A 160 17.26 25.23 -2.28
C ILE A 160 17.87 26.15 -3.33
N GLN A 161 18.33 27.31 -2.88
CA GLN A 161 18.98 28.35 -3.68
C GLN A 161 20.48 28.13 -3.67
N VAL A 162 21.07 27.88 -4.83
CA VAL A 162 22.50 27.56 -4.96
C VAL A 162 23.20 28.66 -5.75
N TYR A 163 24.00 29.45 -5.04
CA TYR A 163 24.81 30.51 -5.64
C TYR A 163 26.16 29.94 -6.06
N TYR A 164 26.66 30.42 -7.20
CA TYR A 164 27.94 29.97 -7.76
C TYR A 164 28.85 31.14 -8.14
N SER A 165 30.13 30.84 -8.28
CA SER A 165 31.18 31.81 -8.60
C SER A 165 31.08 32.29 -10.05
N GLY A 166 31.44 33.56 -10.31
CA GLY A 166 31.58 34.09 -11.66
C GLY A 166 30.29 34.73 -12.21
N ALA A 167 30.27 34.95 -13.52
CA ALA A 167 29.11 35.51 -14.20
C ALA A 167 27.93 34.52 -14.21
N LYS A 168 26.71 35.05 -14.29
CA LYS A 168 25.52 34.20 -14.51
C LYS A 168 25.68 33.40 -15.80
N ILE A 169 25.21 32.17 -15.78
CA ILE A 169 25.16 31.33 -16.98
C ILE A 169 24.01 31.79 -17.86
N ASP A 170 24.30 31.94 -19.15
CA ASP A 170 23.27 32.18 -20.16
C ASP A 170 22.48 30.89 -20.41
N PHE A 171 21.24 30.86 -19.93
CA PHE A 171 20.38 29.68 -20.01
C PHE A 171 20.02 29.33 -21.46
N ALA A 172 20.08 30.29 -22.41
CA ALA A 172 19.86 30.01 -23.82
C ALA A 172 20.89 29.03 -24.41
N GLN A 173 22.03 28.85 -23.72
CA GLN A 173 23.11 27.96 -24.10
C GLN A 173 23.01 26.58 -23.42
N LEU A 174 22.01 26.36 -22.56
CA LEU A 174 21.82 25.10 -21.84
C LEU A 174 20.84 24.18 -22.59
N LYS A 175 21.15 22.88 -22.58
CA LYS A 175 20.19 21.84 -23.02
C LYS A 175 19.14 21.63 -21.95
N PHE A 176 17.87 21.52 -22.34
CA PHE A 176 16.75 21.30 -21.43
C PHE A 176 16.27 19.83 -21.43
N PRO A 177 15.98 19.21 -20.27
CA PRO A 177 16.21 19.72 -18.91
C PRO A 177 17.69 19.87 -18.59
N SER A 178 18.05 20.99 -17.95
CA SER A 178 19.45 21.30 -17.60
C SER A 178 19.98 20.31 -16.57
N GLN A 179 20.99 19.52 -16.92
CA GLN A 179 21.69 18.67 -15.97
C GLN A 179 22.95 19.35 -15.48
N ILE A 180 23.03 19.53 -14.16
CA ILE A 180 24.21 20.05 -13.48
C ILE A 180 24.95 18.87 -12.85
N LYS A 181 26.13 18.53 -13.36
CA LYS A 181 26.95 17.44 -12.82
C LYS A 181 27.68 17.91 -11.58
N ILE A 182 27.69 17.08 -10.54
CA ILE A 182 28.50 17.30 -9.35
C ILE A 182 29.86 16.66 -9.60
N LEU A 183 30.93 17.44 -9.51
CA LEU A 183 32.28 16.94 -9.81
C LEU A 183 32.95 16.27 -8.61
N ASP A 184 32.56 16.67 -7.40
CA ASP A 184 33.09 16.07 -6.18
C ASP A 184 32.43 14.71 -5.92
N ALA A 185 33.20 13.78 -5.36
CA ALA A 185 32.68 12.48 -4.96
C ALA A 185 31.53 12.67 -3.95
N SER A 186 30.36 12.11 -4.27
CA SER A 186 29.21 12.13 -3.38
C SER A 186 29.36 11.03 -2.33
N ASN A 187 29.46 11.40 -1.06
CA ASN A 187 29.50 10.44 0.04
C ASN A 187 28.06 10.07 0.44
N TYR A 188 27.50 9.04 -0.18
CA TYR A 188 26.18 8.53 0.19
C TYR A 188 26.26 7.58 1.37
N VAL A 189 25.42 7.81 2.37
CA VAL A 189 25.31 6.99 3.58
C VAL A 189 23.99 6.22 3.53
N PHE A 190 24.05 4.91 3.76
CA PHE A 190 22.88 4.03 3.81
C PHE A 190 22.49 3.73 5.27
N ASP A 191 21.26 4.10 5.65
CA ASP A 191 20.66 3.78 6.95
C ASP A 191 19.82 2.52 6.83
N GLU A 192 20.36 1.42 7.35
CA GLU A 192 19.74 0.11 7.28
C GLU A 192 18.36 0.07 7.97
N TYR A 193 17.38 -0.45 7.25
CA TYR A 193 16.06 -0.75 7.80
C TYR A 193 15.89 -2.26 7.95
N LYS A 194 16.17 -2.75 9.16
CA LYS A 194 16.11 -4.17 9.50
C LYS A 194 14.80 -4.58 10.17
N SER A 195 13.74 -3.77 10.23
CA SER A 195 12.46 -4.16 10.87
C SER A 195 11.67 -5.25 10.14
N GLN A 196 12.12 -5.64 8.95
CA GLN A 196 11.59 -6.75 8.16
C GLN A 196 12.67 -7.31 7.24
N TYR A 197 12.42 -8.45 6.59
CA TYR A 197 13.38 -9.03 5.64
C TYR A 197 13.61 -8.15 4.41
N GLY A 198 12.55 -7.56 3.83
CA GLY A 198 12.67 -6.57 2.76
C GLY A 198 12.74 -7.16 1.34
N LEU A 199 12.02 -8.25 1.08
CA LEU A 199 12.03 -8.90 -0.25
C LEU A 199 11.64 -7.94 -1.39
N GLN A 200 10.78 -6.96 -1.12
CA GLN A 200 10.38 -5.92 -2.07
C GLN A 200 11.58 -5.07 -2.54
N GLY A 201 12.54 -4.78 -1.66
CA GLY A 201 13.76 -4.07 -2.04
C GLY A 201 14.64 -4.88 -2.99
N ILE A 202 14.81 -6.19 -2.72
CA ILE A 202 15.53 -7.11 -3.60
C ILE A 202 14.82 -7.21 -4.96
N PHE A 203 13.52 -7.47 -4.94
CA PHE A 203 12.70 -7.67 -6.13
C PHE A 203 12.71 -6.44 -7.04
N PHE A 204 12.38 -5.26 -6.50
CA PHE A 204 12.31 -4.05 -7.32
C PHE A 204 13.69 -3.56 -7.77
N SER A 205 14.74 -3.73 -6.96
CA SER A 205 16.11 -3.44 -7.41
C SER A 205 16.54 -4.34 -8.57
N TRP A 206 16.24 -5.64 -8.48
CA TRP A 206 16.54 -6.56 -9.57
C TRP A 206 15.76 -6.19 -10.85
N PHE A 207 14.48 -5.88 -10.75
CA PHE A 207 13.68 -5.43 -11.90
C PHE A 207 14.23 -4.14 -12.52
N TYR A 208 14.57 -3.15 -11.69
CA TYR A 208 15.10 -1.87 -12.13
C TYR A 208 16.40 -2.03 -12.90
N LYS A 209 17.31 -2.90 -12.43
CA LYS A 209 18.62 -3.15 -13.05
C LYS A 209 18.57 -3.91 -14.36
N HIS A 210 17.67 -4.89 -14.47
CA HIS A 210 17.74 -5.88 -15.55
C HIS A 210 16.72 -5.64 -16.67
N PHE A 211 15.71 -4.80 -16.46
CA PHE A 211 14.66 -4.56 -17.45
C PHE A 211 14.53 -3.07 -17.74
N TYR A 212 14.85 -2.68 -18.98
CA TYR A 212 14.71 -1.30 -19.46
C TYR A 212 13.31 -0.73 -19.25
N PHE A 213 12.26 -1.53 -19.42
CA PHE A 213 10.88 -1.08 -19.19
C PHE A 213 10.61 -0.72 -17.71
N PHE A 214 11.38 -1.28 -16.78
CA PHE A 214 11.21 -1.10 -15.33
C PHE A 214 12.28 -0.20 -14.69
N SER A 215 13.06 0.53 -15.50
CA SER A 215 14.18 1.38 -15.05
C SER A 215 13.74 2.79 -14.65
N THR A 216 12.51 2.96 -14.14
CA THR A 216 12.03 4.23 -13.56
C THR A 216 11.13 3.94 -12.36
N VAL A 217 11.08 4.83 -11.37
CA VAL A 217 10.18 4.66 -10.21
C VAL A 217 8.72 4.52 -10.64
N TYR A 218 8.28 5.30 -11.63
CA TYR A 218 6.92 5.23 -12.16
C TYR A 218 6.61 3.85 -12.76
N SER A 219 7.52 3.28 -13.55
CA SER A 219 7.30 1.95 -14.16
C SER A 219 7.17 0.83 -13.13
N LEU A 220 7.94 0.89 -12.03
CA LEU A 220 7.81 -0.04 -10.91
C LEU A 220 6.46 0.16 -10.18
N GLN A 221 6.06 1.41 -9.92
CA GLN A 221 4.76 1.73 -9.33
C GLN A 221 3.61 1.23 -10.21
N PHE A 222 3.73 1.38 -11.53
CA PHE A 222 2.77 0.89 -12.52
C PHE A 222 2.67 -0.65 -12.49
N LEU A 223 3.80 -1.36 -12.39
CA LEU A 223 3.81 -2.81 -12.19
C LEU A 223 3.05 -3.21 -10.92
N CYS A 224 3.32 -2.53 -9.80
CA CYS A 224 2.64 -2.80 -8.54
C CYS A 224 1.12 -2.54 -8.64
N ALA A 225 0.73 -1.42 -9.26
CA ALA A 225 -0.67 -1.09 -9.54
C ALA A 225 -1.36 -2.15 -10.41
N ALA A 226 -0.68 -2.63 -11.45
CA ALA A 226 -1.19 -3.67 -12.35
C ALA A 226 -1.39 -5.00 -11.62
N LEU A 227 -0.43 -5.43 -10.80
CA LEU A 227 -0.56 -6.64 -9.98
C LEU A 227 -1.72 -6.53 -8.98
N THR A 228 -1.88 -5.36 -8.34
CA THR A 228 -3.00 -5.07 -7.44
C THR A 228 -4.34 -5.13 -8.19
N ALA A 229 -4.42 -4.53 -9.38
CA ALA A 229 -5.60 -4.59 -10.24
C ALA A 229 -5.96 -6.02 -10.66
N ILE A 230 -4.97 -6.82 -11.07
CA ILE A 230 -5.18 -8.23 -11.43
C ILE A 230 -5.80 -9.00 -10.26
N VAL A 231 -5.20 -8.91 -9.07
CA VAL A 231 -5.68 -9.64 -7.90
C VAL A 231 -7.10 -9.20 -7.51
N LEU A 232 -7.37 -7.89 -7.45
CA LEU A 232 -8.69 -7.37 -7.05
C LEU A 232 -9.78 -7.67 -8.08
N VAL A 233 -9.51 -7.57 -9.38
CA VAL A 233 -10.48 -7.91 -10.43
C VAL A 233 -10.77 -9.41 -10.44
N LEU A 234 -9.74 -10.25 -10.27
CA LEU A 234 -9.95 -11.70 -10.14
C LEU A 234 -10.74 -12.03 -8.87
N LEU A 235 -10.46 -11.37 -7.74
CA LEU A 235 -11.18 -11.56 -6.49
C LEU A 235 -12.65 -11.12 -6.62
N CYS A 236 -12.91 -9.96 -7.23
CA CYS A 236 -14.23 -9.49 -7.61
C CYS A 236 -15.01 -10.55 -8.39
N ARG A 237 -14.37 -11.16 -9.39
CA ARG A 237 -14.98 -12.24 -10.17
C ARG A 237 -15.32 -13.44 -9.30
N GLU A 238 -14.40 -13.89 -8.45
CA GLU A 238 -14.66 -15.02 -7.55
C GLU A 238 -15.79 -14.72 -6.56
N TYR A 239 -15.86 -13.51 -6.02
CA TYR A 239 -16.98 -13.07 -5.20
C TYR A 239 -18.29 -12.99 -5.98
N GLY A 240 -18.26 -12.53 -7.22
CA GLY A 240 -19.42 -12.54 -8.12
C GLY A 240 -19.99 -13.95 -8.34
N PHE A 241 -19.13 -14.97 -8.40
CA PHE A 241 -19.55 -16.36 -8.51
C PHE A 241 -20.11 -16.96 -7.22
N VAL A 242 -19.66 -16.49 -6.05
CA VAL A 242 -19.99 -17.09 -4.76
C VAL A 242 -21.14 -16.36 -4.06
N PHE A 243 -21.02 -15.04 -3.90
CA PHE A 243 -22.02 -14.20 -3.22
C PHE A 243 -23.06 -13.63 -4.19
N GLY A 244 -22.79 -13.69 -5.50
CA GLY A 244 -23.64 -13.20 -6.57
C GLY A 244 -23.10 -11.94 -7.24
N LYS A 245 -23.59 -11.67 -8.46
CA LYS A 245 -23.06 -10.60 -9.34
C LYS A 245 -23.09 -9.22 -8.68
N ALA A 246 -24.17 -8.91 -7.95
CA ALA A 246 -24.30 -7.63 -7.26
C ALA A 246 -23.18 -7.42 -6.24
N PHE A 247 -22.82 -8.45 -5.47
CA PHE A 247 -21.69 -8.38 -4.55
C PHE A 247 -20.38 -8.13 -5.30
N GLY A 248 -20.13 -8.86 -6.40
CA GLY A 248 -18.91 -8.65 -7.20
C GLY A 248 -18.80 -7.21 -7.72
N VAL A 249 -19.87 -6.65 -8.29
CA VAL A 249 -19.90 -5.27 -8.77
C VAL A 249 -19.70 -4.27 -7.64
N ILE A 250 -20.40 -4.43 -6.51
CA ILE A 250 -20.25 -3.57 -5.34
C ILE A 250 -18.83 -3.63 -4.80
N PHE A 251 -18.26 -4.82 -4.69
CA PHE A 251 -16.87 -5.01 -4.28
C PHE A 251 -15.91 -4.23 -5.17
N LEU A 252 -16.03 -4.36 -6.49
CA LEU A 252 -15.15 -3.67 -7.43
C LEU A 252 -15.30 -2.15 -7.32
N ILE A 253 -16.53 -1.64 -7.28
CA ILE A 253 -16.77 -0.20 -7.13
C ILE A 253 -16.20 0.29 -5.80
N SER A 254 -16.38 -0.45 -4.70
CA SER A 254 -15.83 -0.09 -3.40
C SER A 254 -14.32 0.03 -3.40
N VAL A 255 -13.59 -0.87 -4.07
CA VAL A 255 -12.12 -0.78 -4.12
C VAL A 255 -11.63 0.28 -5.12
N LEU A 256 -12.32 0.48 -6.24
CA LEU A 256 -11.94 1.50 -7.24
C LEU A 256 -12.25 2.92 -6.77
N GLU A 257 -13.27 3.09 -5.93
CA GLU A 257 -13.70 4.40 -5.40
C GLU A 257 -13.25 4.64 -3.95
N SER A 258 -12.41 3.75 -3.41
CA SER A 258 -11.80 3.92 -2.11
C SER A 258 -10.56 4.82 -2.22
N PRO A 259 -10.53 5.99 -1.56
CA PRO A 259 -9.34 6.83 -1.54
C PRO A 259 -8.12 6.09 -0.97
N TRP A 260 -8.35 5.16 -0.05
CA TRP A 260 -7.30 4.38 0.62
C TRP A 260 -6.68 3.33 -0.30
N ILE A 261 -7.52 2.54 -0.98
CA ILE A 261 -7.04 1.52 -1.93
C ILE A 261 -6.36 2.19 -3.12
N VAL A 262 -6.97 3.22 -3.70
CA VAL A 262 -6.39 3.95 -4.84
C VAL A 262 -5.04 4.55 -4.49
N SER A 263 -4.89 5.15 -3.30
CA SER A 263 -3.62 5.75 -2.87
C SER A 263 -2.52 4.73 -2.66
N ILE A 264 -2.83 3.56 -2.08
CA ILE A 264 -1.80 2.59 -1.73
C ILE A 264 -1.48 1.62 -2.88
N ALA A 265 -2.38 1.38 -3.82
CA ALA A 265 -2.31 0.28 -4.80
C ALA A 265 -1.00 0.18 -5.61
N ARG A 266 -0.30 1.30 -5.79
CA ARG A 266 0.98 1.40 -6.53
C ARG A 266 2.24 1.40 -5.66
N ASN A 267 2.10 1.28 -4.35
CA ASN A 267 3.19 1.48 -3.39
C ASN A 267 4.15 0.28 -3.33
N LEU A 268 5.45 0.54 -3.54
CA LEU A 268 6.50 -0.47 -3.61
C LEU A 268 6.90 -1.04 -2.25
N TYR A 269 6.69 -0.30 -1.16
CA TYR A 269 6.96 -0.79 0.20
C TYR A 269 5.88 -1.77 0.66
N TRP A 270 4.61 -1.40 0.48
CA TRP A 270 3.46 -2.11 1.02
C TRP A 270 3.02 -3.31 0.18
N VAL A 271 3.34 -3.30 -1.12
CA VAL A 271 3.07 -4.37 -2.08
C VAL A 271 1.61 -4.88 -1.98
N PRO A 272 0.59 -4.02 -2.22
CA PRO A 272 -0.78 -4.27 -1.77
C PRO A 272 -1.45 -5.50 -2.36
N PHE A 273 -1.04 -5.94 -3.56
CA PHE A 273 -1.59 -7.16 -4.16
C PHE A 273 -1.44 -8.38 -3.24
N LEU A 274 -0.36 -8.44 -2.43
CA LEU A 274 -0.13 -9.52 -1.47
C LEU A 274 -1.11 -9.52 -0.29
N TRP A 275 -1.85 -8.43 -0.06
CA TRP A 275 -2.86 -8.35 1.00
C TRP A 275 -4.13 -9.12 0.62
N PHE A 276 -4.45 -9.14 -0.68
CA PHE A 276 -5.67 -9.74 -1.21
C PHE A 276 -5.43 -11.10 -1.86
N PHE A 277 -4.18 -11.38 -2.26
CA PHE A 277 -3.82 -12.60 -2.98
C PHE A 277 -4.15 -13.90 -2.20
N PRO A 278 -3.91 -14.00 -0.87
CA PRO A 278 -4.34 -15.14 -0.08
C PRO A 278 -5.85 -15.40 -0.17
N SER A 279 -6.67 -14.34 -0.12
CA SER A 279 -8.13 -14.43 -0.23
C SER A 279 -8.58 -14.87 -1.63
N LEU A 280 -7.92 -14.41 -2.69
CA LEU A 280 -8.16 -14.92 -4.04
C LEU A 280 -7.92 -16.44 -4.13
N ILE A 281 -6.86 -16.94 -3.50
CA ILE A 281 -6.53 -18.37 -3.48
C ILE A 281 -7.59 -19.17 -2.70
N THR A 282 -7.99 -18.72 -1.52
CA THR A 282 -9.01 -19.42 -0.71
C THR A 282 -10.39 -19.40 -1.37
N MET A 283 -10.74 -18.33 -2.08
CA MET A 283 -11.94 -18.30 -2.92
C MET A 283 -11.90 -19.35 -4.04
N ARG A 284 -10.73 -19.60 -4.64
CA ARG A 284 -10.55 -20.71 -5.60
C ARG A 284 -10.64 -22.08 -4.95
N ILE A 285 -10.07 -22.25 -3.75
CA ILE A 285 -10.20 -23.49 -2.95
C ILE A 285 -11.68 -23.75 -2.67
N TYR A 286 -12.41 -22.72 -2.22
CA TYR A 286 -13.83 -22.80 -1.92
C TYR A 286 -14.64 -23.19 -3.16
N ARG A 287 -14.38 -22.61 -4.33
CA ARG A 287 -15.13 -22.90 -5.56
C ARG A 287 -14.90 -24.28 -6.15
N LYS A 288 -13.71 -24.86 -5.98
CA LYS A 288 -13.44 -26.23 -6.41
C LYS A 288 -14.39 -27.25 -5.75
N SER A 289 -14.69 -28.37 -6.43
CA SER A 289 -15.53 -29.43 -5.86
C SER A 289 -14.92 -29.97 -4.56
N PRO A 290 -15.73 -30.38 -3.57
CA PRO A 290 -15.23 -30.92 -2.31
C PRO A 290 -14.17 -32.02 -2.49
N ASP A 291 -14.39 -32.96 -3.41
CA ASP A 291 -13.51 -34.12 -3.65
C ASP A 291 -12.29 -33.83 -4.54
N SER A 292 -12.21 -32.64 -5.12
CA SER A 292 -11.09 -32.31 -6.00
C SER A 292 -9.78 -32.15 -5.24
N LYS A 293 -8.66 -32.52 -5.86
CA LYS A 293 -7.32 -32.26 -5.31
C LYS A 293 -7.04 -30.75 -5.28
N LYS A 294 -6.71 -30.24 -4.08
CA LYS A 294 -6.45 -28.81 -3.79
C LYS A 294 -5.02 -28.52 -3.34
N SER A 295 -4.12 -29.52 -3.38
CA SER A 295 -2.74 -29.42 -2.88
C SER A 295 -1.96 -28.21 -3.42
N VAL A 296 -2.00 -27.99 -4.74
CA VAL A 296 -1.34 -26.84 -5.39
C VAL A 296 -1.86 -25.50 -4.84
N LEU A 297 -3.15 -25.38 -4.55
CA LEU A 297 -3.72 -24.15 -4.00
C LEU A 297 -3.32 -23.95 -2.53
N TYR A 298 -3.19 -25.01 -1.74
CA TYR A 298 -2.67 -24.92 -0.38
C TYR A 298 -1.19 -24.51 -0.36
N ILE A 299 -0.38 -25.05 -1.27
CA ILE A 299 1.02 -24.63 -1.44
C ILE A 299 1.07 -23.15 -1.85
N LEU A 300 0.28 -22.75 -2.85
CA LEU A 300 0.20 -21.37 -3.30
C LEU A 300 -0.25 -20.42 -2.18
N PHE A 301 -1.19 -20.85 -1.34
CA PHE A 301 -1.62 -20.08 -0.16
C PHE A 301 -0.48 -19.90 0.84
N LEU A 302 0.25 -20.96 1.19
CA LEU A 302 1.43 -20.89 2.05
C LEU A 302 2.48 -19.94 1.45
N THR A 303 2.76 -20.05 0.15
CA THR A 303 3.67 -19.15 -0.57
C THR A 303 3.19 -17.71 -0.50
N ALA A 304 1.89 -17.43 -0.67
CA ALA A 304 1.35 -16.07 -0.59
C ALA A 304 1.56 -15.44 0.81
N ILE A 305 1.31 -16.21 1.88
CA ILE A 305 1.56 -15.74 3.26
C ILE A 305 3.05 -15.54 3.52
N PHE A 306 3.89 -16.46 3.05
CA PHE A 306 5.34 -16.36 3.16
C PHE A 306 5.86 -15.10 2.45
N LEU A 307 5.49 -14.88 1.18
CA LEU A 307 5.88 -13.70 0.41
C LEU A 307 5.40 -12.40 1.07
N LYS A 308 4.13 -12.34 1.50
CA LYS A 308 3.63 -11.17 2.23
C LYS A 308 4.46 -10.88 3.47
N SER A 309 4.81 -11.92 4.23
CA SER A 309 5.57 -11.79 5.47
C SER A 309 7.04 -11.40 5.22
N LEU A 310 7.63 -11.79 4.08
CA LEU A 310 8.95 -11.31 3.65
C LEU A 310 8.95 -9.83 3.24
N THR A 311 7.81 -9.32 2.78
CA THR A 311 7.61 -7.89 2.46
C THR A 311 6.96 -7.11 3.60
N GLY A 312 6.89 -7.67 4.81
CA GLY A 312 6.42 -6.99 6.02
C GLY A 312 5.30 -7.71 6.76
N TYR A 313 5.23 -7.51 8.07
CA TYR A 313 4.25 -8.16 8.95
C TYR A 313 2.96 -7.37 9.11
N GLU A 314 2.90 -6.19 8.52
CA GLU A 314 1.78 -5.28 8.64
C GLU A 314 0.52 -5.91 8.05
N TYR A 315 -0.58 -5.78 8.82
CA TYR A 315 -1.91 -6.30 8.53
C TYR A 315 -2.03 -7.83 8.45
N LEU A 316 -1.03 -8.60 8.90
CA LEU A 316 -1.03 -10.06 8.74
C LEU A 316 -2.26 -10.73 9.36
N SER A 317 -2.70 -10.30 10.56
CA SER A 317 -3.92 -10.84 11.18
C SER A 317 -5.17 -10.57 10.33
N SER A 318 -5.29 -9.35 9.79
CA SER A 318 -6.37 -8.97 8.87
C SER A 318 -6.34 -9.80 7.59
N ILE A 319 -5.17 -9.96 6.97
CA ILE A 319 -5.00 -10.72 5.71
C ILE A 319 -5.39 -12.18 5.91
N VAL A 320 -4.94 -12.81 7.00
CA VAL A 320 -5.28 -14.21 7.30
C VAL A 320 -6.77 -14.36 7.55
N LEU A 321 -7.37 -13.58 8.45
CA LEU A 321 -8.81 -13.69 8.73
C LEU A 321 -9.67 -13.37 7.50
N PHE A 322 -9.27 -12.38 6.69
CA PHE A 322 -9.96 -12.04 5.46
C PHE A 322 -9.93 -13.19 4.46
N SER A 323 -8.79 -13.88 4.34
CA SER A 323 -8.68 -15.05 3.47
C SER A 323 -9.54 -16.23 3.94
N LEU A 324 -9.81 -16.34 5.24
CA LEU A 324 -10.64 -17.40 5.82
C LEU A 324 -12.15 -17.08 5.81
N ALA A 325 -12.52 -15.82 5.57
CA ALA A 325 -13.89 -15.31 5.74
C ALA A 325 -14.97 -16.14 5.03
N ILE A 326 -14.71 -16.63 3.81
CA ILE A 326 -15.69 -17.45 3.08
C ILE A 326 -16.04 -18.74 3.81
N PHE A 327 -15.07 -19.39 4.47
CA PHE A 327 -15.31 -20.63 5.22
C PHE A 327 -16.05 -20.36 6.53
N PHE A 328 -15.89 -19.18 7.14
CA PHE A 328 -16.72 -18.79 8.28
C PHE A 328 -18.16 -18.48 7.88
N VAL A 329 -18.39 -17.97 6.66
CA VAL A 329 -19.73 -17.63 6.17
C VAL A 329 -20.48 -18.83 5.59
N ASP A 330 -19.79 -19.81 5.00
CA ASP A 330 -20.40 -20.97 4.32
C ASP A 330 -21.46 -21.72 5.15
N PRO A 331 -21.25 -22.01 6.45
CA PRO A 331 -22.25 -22.70 7.28
C PRO A 331 -23.60 -21.96 7.39
N PHE A 332 -23.63 -20.66 7.09
CA PHE A 332 -24.81 -19.81 7.19
C PHE A 332 -25.54 -19.62 5.85
N TYR A 333 -25.06 -20.26 4.78
CA TYR A 333 -25.81 -20.34 3.54
C TYR A 333 -27.08 -21.17 3.69
N PRO A 334 -28.13 -20.93 2.87
CA PRO A 334 -29.31 -21.79 2.85
C PRO A 334 -28.98 -23.25 2.51
N ILE A 335 -27.96 -23.43 1.67
CA ILE A 335 -27.39 -24.73 1.31
C ILE A 335 -25.87 -24.55 1.44
N PRO A 336 -25.30 -24.86 2.62
CA PRO A 336 -23.85 -24.82 2.83
C PRO A 336 -23.15 -25.76 1.86
N LYS A 337 -21.98 -25.35 1.36
CA LYS A 337 -21.18 -26.20 0.47
C LYS A 337 -20.48 -27.31 1.25
N TYR A 338 -20.00 -26.99 2.43
CA TYR A 338 -19.31 -27.91 3.31
C TYR A 338 -20.11 -28.10 4.60
N ASP A 339 -20.02 -29.30 5.17
CA ASP A 339 -20.47 -29.49 6.55
C ASP A 339 -19.52 -28.74 7.52
N VAL A 340 -19.98 -28.57 8.77
CA VAL A 340 -19.24 -27.83 9.80
C VAL A 340 -17.89 -28.47 10.12
N LYS A 341 -17.80 -29.81 10.14
CA LYS A 341 -16.56 -30.53 10.48
C LYS A 341 -15.49 -30.32 9.40
N VAL A 342 -15.88 -30.43 8.13
CA VAL A 342 -15.03 -30.17 6.97
C VAL A 342 -14.61 -28.72 6.92
N THR A 343 -15.54 -27.80 7.21
CA THR A 343 -15.25 -26.36 7.30
C THR A 343 -14.16 -26.07 8.34
N ILE A 344 -14.31 -26.60 9.57
CA ILE A 344 -13.30 -26.46 10.63
C ILE A 344 -11.96 -27.03 10.18
N LYS A 345 -11.94 -28.23 9.58
CA LYS A 345 -10.71 -28.84 9.08
C LYS A 345 -9.99 -27.96 8.05
N ILE A 346 -10.71 -27.38 7.09
CA ILE A 346 -10.13 -26.49 6.08
C ILE A 346 -9.55 -25.24 6.74
N ILE A 347 -10.30 -24.61 7.65
CA ILE A 347 -9.85 -23.44 8.40
C ILE A 347 -8.58 -23.77 9.19
N SER A 348 -8.56 -24.88 9.93
CA SER A 348 -7.39 -25.31 10.69
C SER A 348 -6.16 -25.53 9.80
N VAL A 349 -6.33 -26.18 8.64
CA VAL A 349 -5.22 -26.38 7.69
C VAL A 349 -4.70 -25.03 7.18
N LEU A 350 -5.57 -24.14 6.70
CA LEU A 350 -5.16 -22.83 6.20
C LEU A 350 -4.54 -21.95 7.29
N PHE A 351 -5.02 -22.06 8.52
CA PHE A 351 -4.43 -21.36 9.66
C PHE A 351 -3.02 -21.88 9.98
N VAL A 352 -2.81 -23.20 10.02
CA VAL A 352 -1.48 -23.81 10.19
C VAL A 352 -0.55 -23.40 9.05
N LEU A 353 -1.02 -23.39 7.80
CA LEU A 353 -0.22 -22.93 6.66
C LEU A 353 0.16 -21.45 6.78
N SER A 354 -0.72 -20.61 7.34
CA SER A 354 -0.39 -19.21 7.62
C SER A 354 0.73 -19.09 8.66
N ILE A 355 0.69 -19.88 9.74
CA ILE A 355 1.74 -19.92 10.75
C ILE A 355 3.07 -20.40 10.15
N LEU A 356 3.04 -21.44 9.32
CA LEU A 356 4.23 -21.96 8.65
C LEU A 356 4.82 -20.92 7.69
N GLY A 357 3.99 -20.26 6.87
CA GLY A 357 4.44 -19.20 5.97
C GLY A 357 5.09 -18.03 6.71
N PHE A 358 4.48 -17.57 7.80
CA PHE A 358 5.06 -16.55 8.68
C PHE A 358 6.36 -17.02 9.33
N GLY A 359 6.38 -18.24 9.88
CA GLY A 359 7.55 -18.82 10.54
C GLY A 359 8.74 -18.94 9.60
N LEU A 360 8.53 -19.39 8.37
CA LEU A 360 9.57 -19.41 7.33
C LEU A 360 10.11 -18.00 7.06
N ALA A 361 9.24 -16.99 6.90
CA ALA A 361 9.67 -15.62 6.68
C ALA A 361 10.47 -15.06 7.87
N LEU A 362 10.13 -15.46 9.09
CA LEU A 362 10.85 -15.08 10.29
C LEU A 362 12.27 -15.65 10.32
N LEU A 363 12.51 -16.85 9.78
CA LEU A 363 13.86 -17.40 9.65
C LEU A 363 14.73 -16.58 8.69
N PHE A 364 14.17 -16.16 7.55
CA PHE A 364 14.85 -15.27 6.61
C PHE A 364 15.15 -13.91 7.26
N HIS A 365 14.19 -13.32 7.97
CA HIS A 365 14.42 -12.08 8.69
C HIS A 365 15.48 -12.24 9.81
N GLY A 366 15.49 -13.37 10.52
CA GLY A 366 16.53 -13.68 11.49
C GLY A 366 17.94 -13.66 10.90
N SER A 367 18.10 -14.11 9.64
CA SER A 367 19.40 -14.15 8.96
C SER A 367 20.04 -12.78 8.71
N ILE A 368 19.26 -11.69 8.67
CA ILE A 368 19.78 -10.33 8.46
C ILE A 368 19.93 -9.54 9.77
N ARG A 369 19.54 -10.15 10.90
CA ARG A 369 19.47 -9.50 12.22
C ARG A 369 20.65 -9.81 13.13
N SER A 370 21.37 -10.88 12.85
CA SER A 370 22.63 -11.23 13.49
C SER A 370 23.31 -12.35 12.69
N ASP A 371 24.55 -12.69 13.08
CA ASP A 371 25.33 -13.73 12.42
C ASP A 371 24.70 -15.15 12.48
N SER A 372 23.77 -15.39 13.42
CA SER A 372 23.02 -16.65 13.48
C SER A 372 21.51 -16.42 13.41
N ILE A 373 20.79 -17.32 12.72
CA ILE A 373 19.32 -17.21 12.59
C ILE A 373 18.66 -17.23 13.98
N VAL A 374 19.15 -18.08 14.90
CA VAL A 374 18.58 -18.21 16.25
C VAL A 374 18.69 -16.91 17.03
N ASN A 375 19.88 -16.30 17.06
CA ASN A 375 20.06 -15.00 17.73
C ASN A 375 19.28 -13.89 17.03
N GLY A 376 19.17 -13.95 15.71
CA GLY A 376 18.42 -12.97 14.92
C GLY A 376 16.94 -13.01 15.24
N VAL A 377 16.35 -14.20 15.32
CA VAL A 377 14.96 -14.40 15.76
C VAL A 377 14.76 -13.90 17.19
N LYS A 378 15.69 -14.22 18.11
CA LYS A 378 15.64 -13.71 19.49
C LYS A 378 15.63 -12.18 19.53
N ASN A 379 16.50 -11.53 18.74
CA ASN A 379 16.58 -10.08 18.63
C ASN A 379 15.27 -9.49 18.08
N ILE A 380 14.64 -10.13 17.09
CA ILE A 380 13.34 -9.69 16.55
C ILE A 380 12.26 -9.71 17.63
N PHE A 381 12.18 -10.78 18.43
CA PHE A 381 11.19 -10.86 19.51
C PHE A 381 11.39 -9.76 20.56
N GLN A 382 12.65 -9.51 20.94
CA GLN A 382 12.98 -8.51 21.96
C GLN A 382 12.78 -7.07 21.50
N SER A 383 12.96 -6.77 20.21
CA SER A 383 12.93 -5.41 19.66
C SER A 383 11.65 -5.04 18.91
N GLU A 384 11.08 -5.96 18.12
CA GLU A 384 9.96 -5.67 17.20
C GLU A 384 8.63 -6.24 17.70
N ALA A 385 8.61 -7.52 18.11
CA ALA A 385 7.36 -8.19 18.46
C ALA A 385 6.68 -7.56 19.69
N ILE A 386 7.49 -7.13 20.66
CA ILE A 386 7.00 -6.59 21.93
C ILE A 386 6.65 -5.10 21.83
N LYS A 387 7.21 -4.35 20.86
CA LYS A 387 7.14 -2.88 20.74
C LYS A 387 5.72 -2.29 20.80
N TYR A 388 4.74 -3.01 20.28
CA TYR A 388 3.34 -2.57 20.20
C TYR A 388 2.44 -3.21 21.27
N THR A 389 3.02 -3.89 22.26
CA THR A 389 2.31 -4.63 23.31
C THR A 389 2.60 -4.07 24.70
N GLN A 390 1.75 -4.40 25.68
CA GLN A 390 1.96 -3.99 27.08
C GLN A 390 3.29 -4.48 27.69
N LEU A 391 3.85 -5.56 27.14
CA LEU A 391 5.15 -6.08 27.56
C LEU A 391 6.31 -5.12 27.23
N SER A 392 6.15 -4.15 26.34
CA SER A 392 7.22 -3.18 26.05
C SER A 392 7.56 -2.33 27.26
N LYS A 393 6.55 -1.93 28.07
CA LYS A 393 6.75 -1.17 29.31
C LYS A 393 7.49 -2.02 30.36
N VAL A 394 7.23 -3.32 30.40
CA VAL A 394 7.89 -4.28 31.31
C VAL A 394 9.37 -4.49 30.95
N VAL A 395 9.69 -4.50 29.65
CA VAL A 395 11.05 -4.74 29.14
C VAL A 395 11.85 -3.43 28.97
N GLY A 396 11.27 -2.28 29.32
CA GLY A 396 11.94 -0.97 29.23
C GLY A 396 12.06 -0.42 27.79
N ASN A 397 11.30 -0.96 26.84
CA ASN A 397 11.26 -0.47 25.46
C ASN A 397 10.28 0.71 25.32
N ILE A 398 10.58 1.64 24.39
CA ILE A 398 9.70 2.76 24.05
C ILE A 398 8.35 2.20 23.57
N SER A 399 7.31 2.38 24.37
CA SER A 399 5.95 1.95 24.06
C SER A 399 5.23 3.08 23.32
N LEU A 400 4.87 2.87 22.05
CA LEU A 400 4.17 3.89 21.28
C LEU A 400 2.66 3.63 21.26
N GLY A 401 1.86 4.66 21.55
CA GLY A 401 0.40 4.59 21.48
C GLY A 401 -0.28 3.79 22.59
N MET A 402 0.42 3.52 23.69
CA MET A 402 -0.11 2.71 24.79
C MET A 402 -1.02 3.45 25.75
N ASP A 403 -0.97 4.78 25.73
CA ASP A 403 -1.75 5.64 26.63
C ASP A 403 -3.21 5.83 26.16
N MET A 404 -3.51 5.50 24.90
CA MET A 404 -4.89 5.48 24.40
C MET A 404 -5.59 4.17 24.74
N THR A 405 -6.86 4.25 25.15
CA THR A 405 -7.67 3.06 25.39
C THR A 405 -8.06 2.38 24.07
N LEU A 406 -8.41 1.09 24.11
CA LEU A 406 -8.94 0.41 22.93
C LEU A 406 -10.21 1.11 22.41
N TRP A 407 -11.03 1.63 23.32
CA TRP A 407 -12.24 2.37 22.97
C TRP A 407 -11.95 3.64 22.19
N ASP A 408 -10.90 4.38 22.54
CA ASP A 408 -10.50 5.59 21.81
C ASP A 408 -10.03 5.26 20.40
N VAL A 409 -9.28 4.15 20.24
CA VAL A 409 -8.89 3.63 18.93
C VAL A 409 -10.13 3.27 18.11
N LEU A 410 -11.06 2.49 18.67
CA LEU A 410 -12.28 2.11 17.96
C LEU A 410 -13.14 3.34 17.59
N LYS A 411 -13.27 4.32 18.49
CA LYS A 411 -13.95 5.59 18.21
C LYS A 411 -13.31 6.33 17.03
N LYS A 412 -11.98 6.39 16.94
CA LYS A 412 -11.25 7.03 15.82
C LYS A 412 -11.54 6.34 14.48
N TYR A 413 -11.59 5.02 14.46
CA TYR A 413 -11.74 4.25 13.21
C TYR A 413 -13.19 3.91 12.84
N ILE A 414 -14.17 4.17 13.72
CA ILE A 414 -15.58 3.85 13.48
C ILE A 414 -16.48 5.09 13.58
N VAL A 415 -16.31 5.93 14.60
CA VAL A 415 -17.23 7.03 14.92
C VAL A 415 -16.76 8.36 14.33
N HIS A 416 -15.47 8.68 14.45
CA HIS A 416 -14.89 9.94 13.96
C HIS A 416 -14.11 9.69 12.68
N TRP A 417 -14.84 9.37 11.61
CA TRP A 417 -14.23 9.01 10.34
C TRP A 417 -13.73 10.27 9.59
N GLU A 418 -12.42 10.51 9.59
CA GLU A 418 -11.83 11.79 9.11
C GLU A 418 -11.49 11.82 7.60
N SER A 419 -11.88 10.79 6.85
CA SER A 419 -11.56 10.69 5.41
C SER A 419 -12.79 10.37 4.57
N PRO A 420 -12.76 10.54 3.25
CA PRO A 420 -13.84 10.01 2.42
C PRO A 420 -13.90 8.47 2.53
N VAL A 421 -15.11 7.91 2.71
CA VAL A 421 -15.29 6.45 2.86
C VAL A 421 -15.31 5.77 1.48
N ILE A 422 -16.28 6.16 0.65
CA ILE A 422 -16.49 5.67 -0.73
C ILE A 422 -17.17 6.79 -1.54
N LEU A 423 -16.93 6.87 -2.85
CA LEU A 423 -17.59 7.84 -3.75
C LEU A 423 -17.48 9.29 -3.26
N ARG A 424 -16.37 9.61 -2.57
CA ARG A 424 -16.10 10.94 -2.00
C ARG A 424 -17.13 11.41 -0.96
N LEU A 425 -17.90 10.51 -0.35
CA LEU A 425 -18.74 10.83 0.79
C LEU A 425 -17.84 11.22 1.97
N ASN A 426 -17.71 12.53 2.19
CA ASN A 426 -16.85 13.13 3.19
C ASN A 426 -17.69 13.72 4.33
N ASN A 427 -18.16 12.85 5.22
CA ASN A 427 -18.83 13.27 6.45
C ASN A 427 -18.41 12.32 7.60
N PRO A 428 -18.06 12.87 8.79
CA PRO A 428 -17.57 12.08 9.93
C PRO A 428 -18.46 10.90 10.33
N PHE A 429 -19.76 11.01 10.10
CA PHE A 429 -20.76 10.03 10.48
C PHE A 429 -21.12 9.05 9.36
N VAL A 430 -20.58 9.19 8.14
CA VAL A 430 -20.93 8.32 6.99
C VAL A 430 -20.75 6.85 7.33
N PHE A 431 -19.65 6.49 7.98
CA PHE A 431 -19.39 5.10 8.34
C PHE A 431 -20.41 4.57 9.35
N VAL A 432 -20.78 5.38 10.35
CA VAL A 432 -21.84 5.05 11.33
C VAL A 432 -23.20 4.92 10.64
N THR A 433 -23.54 5.83 9.72
CA THR A 433 -24.79 5.77 8.95
C THR A 433 -24.88 4.49 8.11
N LEU A 434 -23.78 4.06 7.48
CA LEU A 434 -23.73 2.79 6.76
C LEU A 434 -23.96 1.60 7.70
N ILE A 435 -23.38 1.61 8.90
CA ILE A 435 -23.62 0.57 9.92
C ILE A 435 -25.10 0.55 10.32
N ILE A 436 -25.71 1.71 10.59
CA ILE A 436 -27.14 1.81 10.94
C ILE A 436 -28.03 1.24 9.83
N PHE A 437 -27.81 1.63 8.57
CA PHE A 437 -28.58 1.10 7.45
C PHE A 437 -28.35 -0.40 7.23
N THR A 438 -27.15 -0.90 7.54
CA THR A 438 -26.88 -2.34 7.51
C THR A 438 -27.71 -3.08 8.56
N CYS A 439 -27.75 -2.57 9.80
CA CYS A 439 -28.57 -3.13 10.88
C CYS A 439 -30.07 -3.13 10.50
N LEU A 440 -30.57 -2.02 9.96
CA LEU A 440 -31.96 -1.92 9.48
C LEU A 440 -32.24 -2.91 8.35
N SER A 441 -31.30 -3.08 7.42
CA SER A 441 -31.44 -4.07 6.35
C SER A 441 -31.45 -5.51 6.87
N ILE A 442 -30.60 -5.85 7.83
CA ILE A 442 -30.61 -7.18 8.44
C ILE A 442 -31.92 -7.40 9.19
N LEU A 443 -32.37 -6.43 9.99
CA LEU A 443 -33.65 -6.50 10.69
C LEU A 443 -34.81 -6.77 9.70
N LEU A 444 -34.87 -6.00 8.61
CA LEU A 444 -35.84 -6.21 7.55
C LEU A 444 -35.78 -7.64 7.00
N GLN A 445 -34.59 -8.15 6.68
CA GLN A 445 -34.41 -9.52 6.15
C GLN A 445 -34.94 -10.58 7.11
N TYR A 446 -34.76 -10.40 8.43
CA TYR A 446 -35.32 -11.28 9.44
C TYR A 446 -36.85 -11.15 9.54
N LEU A 447 -37.40 -9.93 9.55
CA LEU A 447 -38.84 -9.68 9.59
C LEU A 447 -39.59 -10.34 8.42
N ILE A 448 -39.01 -10.28 7.22
CA ILE A 448 -39.61 -10.89 6.02
C ILE A 448 -39.17 -12.34 5.78
N SER A 449 -38.44 -12.93 6.74
CA SER A 449 -37.89 -14.28 6.67
C SER A 449 -37.13 -14.58 5.36
N ASP A 450 -36.31 -13.63 4.90
CA ASP A 450 -35.50 -13.83 3.69
C ASP A 450 -34.61 -15.07 3.85
N ARG A 451 -34.52 -15.87 2.78
CA ARG A 451 -33.75 -17.11 2.79
C ARG A 451 -32.26 -16.89 3.10
N PHE A 452 -31.71 -15.73 2.77
CA PHE A 452 -30.28 -15.43 2.92
C PHE A 452 -29.94 -14.57 4.14
N ARG A 453 -30.91 -14.30 5.03
CA ARG A 453 -30.71 -13.46 6.23
C ARG A 453 -29.52 -13.88 7.10
N HIS A 454 -29.35 -15.20 7.30
CA HIS A 454 -28.27 -15.75 8.12
C HIS A 454 -26.91 -15.58 7.44
N ARG A 455 -26.84 -15.83 6.12
CA ARG A 455 -25.63 -15.57 5.32
C ARG A 455 -25.23 -14.11 5.38
N ASP A 456 -26.16 -13.18 5.18
CA ASP A 456 -25.85 -11.75 5.16
C ASP A 456 -25.41 -11.23 6.53
N PHE A 457 -26.07 -11.69 7.59
CA PHE A 457 -25.61 -11.42 8.96
C PHE A 457 -24.21 -11.97 9.20
N ALA A 458 -23.96 -13.23 8.85
CA ALA A 458 -22.63 -13.85 8.98
C ALA A 458 -21.57 -13.10 8.16
N LEU A 459 -21.90 -12.65 6.95
CA LEU A 459 -20.98 -11.90 6.10
C LEU A 459 -20.56 -10.58 6.77
N VAL A 460 -21.51 -9.83 7.34
CA VAL A 460 -21.21 -8.59 8.10
C VAL A 460 -20.29 -8.88 9.28
N VAL A 461 -20.62 -9.90 10.09
CA VAL A 461 -19.85 -10.27 11.29
C VAL A 461 -18.43 -10.71 10.92
N PHE A 462 -18.29 -11.67 10.01
CA PHE A 462 -16.98 -12.25 9.66
C PHE A 462 -16.12 -11.32 8.81
N MET A 463 -16.71 -10.40 8.04
CA MET A 463 -15.93 -9.37 7.33
C MET A 463 -15.53 -8.20 8.25
N ALA A 464 -16.12 -8.05 9.43
CA ALA A 464 -15.65 -7.12 10.46
C ALA A 464 -14.43 -7.62 11.23
N LEU A 465 -14.23 -8.95 11.32
CA LEU A 465 -13.12 -9.53 12.06
C LEU A 465 -11.73 -9.12 11.52
N PRO A 466 -11.46 -9.07 10.19
CA PRO A 466 -10.18 -8.65 9.66
C PRO A 466 -9.72 -7.25 10.12
N PRO A 467 -10.48 -6.16 9.95
CA PRO A 467 -10.05 -4.85 10.46
C PRO A 467 -9.94 -4.85 11.99
N LEU A 468 -10.90 -5.45 12.70
CA LEU A 468 -10.89 -5.47 14.17
C LEU A 468 -9.70 -6.24 14.74
N SER A 469 -9.27 -7.34 14.11
CA SER A 469 -8.12 -8.11 14.60
C SER A 469 -6.85 -7.29 14.66
N TRP A 470 -6.62 -6.41 13.68
CA TRP A 470 -5.45 -5.54 13.69
C TRP A 470 -5.61 -4.36 14.65
N LEU A 471 -6.78 -3.72 14.67
CA LEU A 471 -7.04 -2.60 15.59
C LEU A 471 -6.92 -3.03 17.06
N ILE A 472 -7.27 -4.28 17.38
CA ILE A 472 -7.16 -4.85 18.72
C ILE A 472 -5.73 -5.34 19.01
N LEU A 473 -5.16 -6.20 18.16
CA LEU A 473 -3.85 -6.83 18.42
C LEU A 473 -2.68 -5.85 18.25
N MET A 474 -2.81 -4.90 17.31
CA MET A 474 -1.78 -3.92 16.96
C MET A 474 -2.27 -2.50 17.29
N LYS A 475 -2.84 -2.34 18.49
CA LYS A 475 -3.37 -1.06 18.99
C LYS A 475 -2.34 0.07 18.89
N GLY A 476 -1.10 -0.16 19.33
CA GLY A 476 -0.03 0.84 19.28
C GLY A 476 0.26 1.32 17.86
N HIS A 477 0.32 0.41 16.89
CA HIS A 477 0.44 0.76 15.47
C HIS A 477 -0.76 1.60 14.99
N SER A 478 -1.97 1.28 15.46
CA SER A 478 -3.19 2.01 15.11
C SER A 478 -3.30 3.39 15.71
N VAL A 479 -2.59 3.68 16.78
CA VAL A 479 -2.52 5.06 17.33
C VAL A 479 -1.59 5.94 16.51
N ILE A 480 -0.48 5.39 16.02
CA ILE A 480 0.55 6.15 15.28
C ILE A 480 0.14 6.32 13.80
N HIS A 481 -0.43 5.27 13.21
CA HIS A 481 -0.71 5.19 11.79
C HIS A 481 -2.20 5.44 11.47
N THR A 482 -2.76 6.49 12.07
CA THR A 482 -4.13 6.99 11.77
C THR A 482 -4.32 7.41 10.33
N HIS A 483 -3.23 7.79 9.67
CA HIS A 483 -3.19 8.09 8.24
C HIS A 483 -3.11 6.85 7.34
N LEU A 484 -3.16 5.62 7.89
CA LEU A 484 -3.06 4.38 7.09
C LEU A 484 -4.17 3.37 7.38
N ASN A 485 -4.45 3.08 8.66
CA ASN A 485 -5.18 1.86 9.02
C ASN A 485 -6.67 1.88 8.66
N TYR A 486 -7.23 3.03 8.24
CA TYR A 486 -8.57 3.09 7.64
C TYR A 486 -8.71 2.18 6.40
N VAL A 487 -7.60 1.88 5.71
CA VAL A 487 -7.57 0.96 4.57
C VAL A 487 -8.10 -0.44 4.93
N LEU A 488 -7.97 -0.87 6.19
CA LEU A 488 -8.39 -2.20 6.64
C LEU A 488 -9.90 -2.45 6.46
N TRP A 489 -10.72 -1.42 6.64
CA TRP A 489 -12.17 -1.52 6.43
C TRP A 489 -12.53 -1.78 4.97
N ASN A 490 -11.64 -1.46 4.03
CA ASN A 490 -11.83 -1.65 2.60
C ASN A 490 -11.49 -3.07 2.14
N PHE A 491 -10.96 -3.94 3.00
CA PHE A 491 -10.61 -5.32 2.62
C PHE A 491 -11.85 -6.10 2.14
N GLY A 492 -12.91 -6.05 2.95
CA GLY A 492 -14.16 -6.78 2.68
C GLY A 492 -15.37 -6.28 3.46
N PHE A 493 -15.17 -5.55 4.57
CA PHE A 493 -16.27 -5.04 5.39
C PHE A 493 -17.08 -3.97 4.66
N LEU A 494 -16.42 -2.93 4.15
CA LEU A 494 -17.09 -1.84 3.45
C LEU A 494 -17.95 -2.33 2.26
N PRO A 495 -17.43 -3.16 1.32
CA PRO A 495 -18.28 -3.69 0.25
C PRO A 495 -19.40 -4.60 0.76
N THR A 496 -19.19 -5.31 1.87
CA THR A 496 -20.22 -6.15 2.48
C THR A 496 -21.39 -5.33 3.02
N ILE A 497 -21.12 -4.27 3.80
CA ILE A 497 -22.19 -3.45 4.37
C ILE A 497 -22.98 -2.74 3.26
N ILE A 498 -22.30 -2.28 2.20
CA ILE A 498 -22.97 -1.70 1.02
C ILE A 498 -23.84 -2.74 0.30
N PHE A 499 -23.35 -3.97 0.13
CA PHE A 499 -24.12 -5.05 -0.46
C PHE A 499 -25.35 -5.42 0.37
N VAL A 500 -25.23 -5.50 1.69
CA VAL A 500 -26.35 -5.82 2.57
C VAL A 500 -27.40 -4.71 2.52
N ILE A 501 -26.99 -3.44 2.58
CA ILE A 501 -27.91 -2.30 2.39
C ILE A 501 -28.65 -2.40 1.05
N TRP A 502 -27.91 -2.62 -0.05
CA TRP A 502 -28.50 -2.81 -1.37
C TRP A 502 -29.53 -3.95 -1.39
N ARG A 503 -29.22 -5.08 -0.74
CA ARG A 503 -30.14 -6.22 -0.62
C ARG A 503 -31.41 -5.87 0.15
N GLY A 504 -31.32 -5.12 1.24
CA GLY A 504 -32.48 -4.63 1.97
C GLY A 504 -33.41 -3.80 1.08
N LEU A 505 -32.83 -2.82 0.37
CA LEU A 505 -33.57 -1.96 -0.56
C LEU A 505 -34.21 -2.77 -1.70
N TRP A 506 -33.48 -3.72 -2.27
CA TRP A 506 -33.99 -4.60 -3.32
C TRP A 506 -35.18 -5.45 -2.84
N LEU A 507 -35.12 -5.97 -1.61
CA LEU A 507 -36.20 -6.75 -1.01
C LEU A 507 -37.44 -5.91 -0.74
N LEU A 508 -37.28 -4.64 -0.32
CA LEU A 508 -38.42 -3.71 -0.21
C LEU A 508 -39.11 -3.56 -1.56
N ILE A 509 -38.37 -3.21 -2.61
CA ILE A 509 -38.96 -2.97 -3.94
C ILE A 509 -39.67 -4.23 -4.48
N THR A 510 -39.02 -5.39 -4.40
CA THR A 510 -39.53 -6.62 -5.04
C THR A 510 -40.63 -7.33 -4.25
N LYS A 511 -40.64 -7.25 -2.91
CA LYS A 511 -41.76 -7.81 -2.12
C LYS A 511 -42.95 -6.87 -2.05
N TYR A 512 -42.75 -5.55 -2.10
CA TYR A 512 -43.86 -4.59 -2.17
C TYR A 512 -44.67 -4.76 -3.45
N GLN A 513 -44.01 -5.03 -4.59
CA GLN A 513 -44.68 -5.33 -5.86
C GLN A 513 -45.57 -6.58 -5.82
N LYS A 514 -45.31 -7.56 -4.94
CA LYS A 514 -46.13 -8.78 -4.79
C LYS A 514 -47.35 -8.62 -3.87
N VAL A 515 -47.41 -7.55 -3.09
CA VAL A 515 -48.52 -7.29 -2.15
C VAL A 515 -49.59 -6.40 -2.80
N PHE A 516 -49.22 -5.64 -3.84
CA PHE A 516 -50.12 -4.74 -4.58
C PHE A 516 -50.39 -5.19 -6.03
N SER A 517 -49.96 -6.39 -6.40
CA SER A 517 -50.36 -7.14 -7.59
C SER A 517 -51.21 -8.32 -7.18
#